data_AF-Q8RGN5-F1
#
_entry.id   AF-Q8RGN5-F1
#
_cell.length_a   1.000
_cell.length_b   1.000
_cell.length_c   1.000
_cell.angle_alpha   90.00
_cell.angle_beta   90.00
_cell.angle_gamma   90.00
#
_symmetry.space_group_name_H-M   'P 1'
#
loop_
_entity.id
_entity.type
_entity.pdbx_description
1 polymer ?
#
loop_
_entity_poly.entity_id
_entity_poly.type
_entity_poly.pdbx_seq_one_letter_code
_entity_poly.pdbx_strand_id
1 'polypeptide(L)' 'MTVKNYEEKVSKTNLSFPTVNNILKRLENIGILEELTNYKRNKIYVLMEYLSIFIEGIE' A
#
# COMPACT_ATOMS: atom_id res chain seq x y z
N MET A 1 -4.82 8.63 3.26
CA MET A 1 -3.84 8.50 2.16
C MET A 1 -3.99 7.11 1.55
N THR A 2 -4.91 6.95 0.60
CA THR A 2 -5.25 5.64 0.03
C THR A 2 -4.35 5.39 -1.17
N VAL A 3 -3.54 4.33 -1.12
CA VAL A 3 -2.67 4.02 -2.25
C VAL A 3 -3.46 3.23 -3.28
N LYS A 4 -4.11 3.95 -4.19
CA LYS A 4 -4.80 3.38 -5.36
C LYS A 4 -3.82 3.12 -6.50
N ASN A 5 -4.04 1.99 -7.15
CA ASN A 5 -3.51 1.58 -8.45
C ASN A 5 -2.05 1.06 -8.53
N TYR A 6 -1.89 -0.03 -9.27
CA TYR A 6 -0.67 -0.77 -9.55
C TYR A 6 0.07 -0.20 -10.76
N GLU A 7 -0.66 0.36 -11.74
CA GLU A 7 -0.09 0.97 -12.95
C GLU A 7 0.50 2.35 -12.68
N GLU A 8 -0.16 3.13 -11.82
CA GLU A 8 0.26 4.50 -11.49
C GLU A 8 1.57 4.57 -10.68
N LYS A 9 1.94 3.50 -9.97
CA LYS A 9 3.18 3.43 -9.19
C LYS A 9 4.42 3.23 -10.05
N VAL A 10 4.35 2.34 -11.03
CA VAL A 10 5.46 2.07 -11.98
C VAL A 10 5.89 3.36 -12.66
N SER A 11 4.92 4.19 -13.07
CA SER A 11 5.19 5.49 -13.68
C SER A 11 5.80 6.52 -12.74
N LYS A 12 5.58 6.42 -11.42
CA LYS A 12 6.07 7.39 -10.43
C LYS A 12 7.42 7.03 -9.82
N THR A 13 7.78 5.74 -9.79
CA THR A 13 9.00 5.27 -9.12
C THR A 13 10.12 4.87 -10.08
N ASN A 14 9.85 4.81 -11.40
CA ASN A 14 10.80 4.30 -12.40
C ASN A 14 11.30 2.88 -12.09
N LEU A 15 10.47 2.06 -11.43
CA LEU A 15 10.78 0.69 -11.04
C LEU A 15 9.94 -0.28 -11.85
N SER A 16 10.50 -1.45 -12.16
CA SER A 16 9.75 -2.49 -12.85
C SER A 16 8.55 -2.97 -12.01
N PHE A 17 7.48 -3.41 -12.68
CA PHE A 17 6.30 -3.94 -12.02
C PHE A 17 6.59 -5.09 -11.03
N PRO A 18 7.43 -6.10 -11.37
CA PRO A 18 7.84 -7.13 -10.41
C PRO A 18 8.54 -6.55 -9.18
N THR A 19 9.40 -5.56 -9.36
CA THR A 19 10.11 -4.89 -8.26
C THR A 19 9.12 -4.21 -7.31
N VAL A 20 8.19 -3.42 -7.84
CA VAL A 20 7.16 -2.74 -7.04
C VAL A 20 6.32 -3.74 -6.26
N ASN A 21 5.87 -4.83 -6.90
CA ASN A 21 5.08 -5.86 -6.22
C ASN A 21 5.84 -6.56 -5.10
N ASN A 22 7.13 -6.88 -5.32
CA ASN A 22 7.95 -7.49 -4.29
C ASN A 22 8.16 -6.55 -3.09
N ILE A 23 8.35 -5.25 -3.35
CA ILE A 23 8.44 -4.24 -2.29
C ILE A 23 7.12 -4.18 -1.50
N LEU A 24 5.97 -4.08 -2.17
CA LEU A 24 4.67 -3.99 -1.51
C LEU A 24 4.38 -5.23 -0.65
N LYS A 25 4.62 -6.44 -1.18
CA LYS A 25 4.50 -7.68 -0.40
C LYS A 25 5.44 -7.72 0.79
N ARG A 26 6.68 -7.23 0.63
CA ARG A 26 7.64 -7.20 1.73
C ARG A 26 7.18 -6.25 2.82
N LEU A 27 6.68 -5.07 2.46
CA LEU A 27 6.13 -4.08 3.39
C LEU A 27 4.86 -4.58 4.09
N GLU A 28 4.01 -5.31 3.38
CA GLU A 28 2.83 -6.01 3.94
C GLU A 28 3.27 -7.09 4.94
N ASN A 29 4.21 -7.96 4.57
CA ASN A 29 4.68 -9.05 5.42
C ASN A 29 5.38 -8.57 6.72
N ILE A 30 6.01 -7.40 6.71
CA ILE A 30 6.62 -6.82 7.92
C ILE A 30 5.65 -5.93 8.72
N GLY A 31 4.37 -5.87 8.33
CA GLY A 31 3.32 -5.16 9.05
C GLY A 31 3.27 -3.65 8.83
N ILE A 32 4.03 -3.10 7.87
CA ILE A 32 3.98 -1.66 7.57
C ILE A 32 2.75 -1.32 6.72
N LEU A 33 2.40 -2.19 5.77
CA LEU A 33 1.23 -2.01 4.92
C LEU A 33 0.15 -3.04 5.24
N GLU A 34 -1.10 -2.63 5.11
CA GLU A 34 -2.27 -3.50 5.14
C GLU A 34 -3.01 -3.43 3.80
N GLU A 35 -3.51 -4.57 3.33
CA GLU A 35 -4.27 -4.70 2.08
C GLU A 35 -5.77 -4.65 2.37
N LEU A 36 -6.51 -3.78 1.68
CA LEU A 36 -7.92 -3.48 2.02
C LEU A 36 -8.97 -4.14 1.14
N THR A 37 -8.60 -4.63 -0.04
CA THR A 37 -9.55 -5.05 -1.10
C THR A 37 -9.74 -6.55 -1.20
N ASN A 38 -8.84 -7.36 -0.64
CA ASN A 38 -8.81 -8.82 -0.75
C ASN A 38 -8.87 -9.33 -2.21
N TYR A 39 -8.42 -8.52 -3.17
CA TYR A 39 -8.47 -8.84 -4.60
C TYR A 39 -7.16 -9.45 -5.10
N LYS A 40 -7.26 -10.29 -6.15
CA LYS A 40 -6.08 -10.85 -6.82
C LYS A 40 -5.27 -9.81 -7.60
N ARG A 41 -5.91 -8.74 -8.08
CA ARG A 41 -5.31 -7.63 -8.85
C ARG A 41 -5.86 -6.32 -8.30
N ASN A 42 -5.20 -5.22 -8.65
CA ASN A 42 -5.64 -3.86 -8.31
C ASN A 42 -5.77 -3.62 -6.80
N LYS A 43 -4.93 -4.31 -6.02
CA LYS A 43 -4.90 -4.22 -4.56
C LYS A 43 -4.67 -2.80 -4.09
N ILE A 44 -5.40 -2.40 -3.05
CA ILE A 44 -5.19 -1.13 -2.35
C ILE A 44 -4.46 -1.43 -1.05
N TYR A 45 -3.39 -0.68 -0.83
CA TYR A 45 -2.57 -0.78 0.36
C TYR A 45 -2.67 0.49 1.20
N VAL A 46 -2.55 0.33 2.51
CA VAL A 46 -2.64 1.43 3.47
C VAL A 46 -1.57 1.32 4.54
N LEU A 47 -1.05 2.46 4.99
CA LEU A 47 -0.20 2.56 6.18
C LEU A 47 -1.14 2.65 7.40
N MET A 48 -1.54 1.49 7.94
CA MET A 48 -2.57 1.45 8.99
C MET A 48 -2.13 2.21 10.25
N GLU A 49 -0.90 1.95 10.73
CA GLU A 49 -0.30 2.67 11.87
C GLU A 49 -0.22 4.18 11.66
N TYR A 50 -0.05 4.64 10.43
CA TYR A 50 -0.06 6.07 10.15
C TYR A 50 -1.48 6.62 10.18
N LEU A 51 -2.46 5.89 9.64
CA LEU A 51 -3.85 6.29 9.66
C LEU A 51 -4.45 6.28 11.06
N SER A 52 -4.09 5.33 11.92
CA SER A 52 -4.60 5.26 13.30
C SER A 52 -4.31 6.54 14.06
N ILE A 53 -3.12 7.15 13.89
CA ILE A 53 -2.76 8.45 14.48
C ILE A 53 -3.80 9.54 14.12
N PHE A 54 -4.29 9.56 12.88
CA PHE A 54 -5.30 10.53 12.46
C PHE A 54 -6.70 10.18 12.98
N ILE A 55 -6.99 8.90 13.20
CA ILE A 55 -8.28 8.44 13.71
C ILE A 55 -8.39 8.70 15.22
N GLU A 56 -7.34 8.39 15.97
CA GLU A 56 -7.25 8.62 17.42
C GLU A 56 -7.30 10.11 17.78
N GLY A 57 -6.81 10.99 16.89
CA GLY A 57 -6.92 12.45 17.06
C GLY A 57 -8.31 13.03 16.77
N ILE A 58 -9.31 12.21 16.41
CA ILE A 58 -10.72 12.62 16.16
C ILE A 58 -11.61 12.29 17.38
N GLU A 59 -11.01 12.05 18.55
CA GLU A 59 -11.73 12.02 19.84
C GLU A 59 -11.79 13.40 20.51
#